data_AF-A0A928S3M4-F1
#
_entry.id   AF-A0A928S3M4-F1
#
_cell.length_a   1.000
_cell.length_b   1.000
_cell.length_c   1.000
_cell.angle_alpha   90.00
_cell.angle_beta   90.00
_cell.angle_gamma   90.00
#
_symmetry.space_group_name_H-M   'P 1'
#
loop_
_entity.id
_entity.type
_entity.pdbx_description
1 polymer ?
#
loop_
_entity_poly.entity_id
_entity_poly.type
_entity_poly.pdbx_seq_one_letter_code
_entity_poly.pdbx_strand_id
1 'polypeptide(L)'
;MFTGHMDGDFVAEVQVRLNSGKDAAIYFRYLDPDHWYRARLQGTPAGAVFLEKMHKGKLTTLDSAAAFPSDPDVLRVKCVGSALEVWYNPAGTPGAATLSATDGDIGWGGAALSGWDALFDNLKVGYDADDDDDLDGSDDVVLDEDFSSTSVSPTHDDAGNLTKDADYAYVYDGWNNLVKVRAQNDADVVVGVYAYYADNRRASKTVTNRGDLDGATYFFYDGLREIEERNAPSR
;
A
#
# COMPACT_ATOMS: atom_id res chain seq x y z
N MET A 1 7.83 -5.73 -3.74
CA MET A 1 7.22 -6.93 -3.14
C MET A 1 6.33 -6.42 -2.03
N PHE A 2 5.01 -6.47 -2.20
CA PHE A 2 4.09 -5.94 -1.20
C PHE A 2 4.03 -6.95 -0.05
N THR A 3 4.57 -6.60 1.12
CA THR A 3 4.46 -7.38 2.37
C THR A 3 3.18 -7.00 3.11
N GLY A 4 2.07 -6.87 2.38
CA GLY A 4 0.78 -6.49 2.93
C GLY A 4 0.17 -7.59 3.80
N HIS A 5 -0.92 -7.24 4.47
CA HIS A 5 -1.75 -8.20 5.20
C HIS A 5 -2.14 -9.38 4.31
N MET A 6 -1.90 -10.61 4.77
CA MET A 6 -2.28 -11.85 4.08
C MET A 6 -3.04 -12.75 5.04
N ASP A 7 -4.31 -12.97 4.76
CA ASP A 7 -5.18 -13.85 5.55
C ASP A 7 -6.16 -14.59 4.62
N GLY A 8 -6.76 -15.66 5.12
CA GLY A 8 -7.95 -16.29 4.57
C GLY A 8 -9.21 -15.53 4.92
N ASP A 9 -9.29 -14.94 6.12
CA ASP A 9 -10.53 -14.36 6.62
C ASP A 9 -10.35 -12.87 6.88
N PHE A 10 -11.01 -12.02 6.10
CA PHE A 10 -10.95 -10.56 6.26
C PHE A 10 -12.10 -9.85 5.54
N VAL A 11 -12.31 -8.58 5.92
CA VAL A 11 -13.13 -7.60 5.22
C VAL A 11 -12.21 -6.58 4.57
N ALA A 12 -12.52 -6.21 3.33
CA ALA A 12 -11.92 -5.06 2.67
C ALA A 12 -13.02 -4.15 2.10
N GLU A 13 -12.92 -2.87 2.42
CA GLU A 13 -13.85 -1.82 2.01
C GLU A 13 -13.10 -0.71 1.31
N VAL A 14 -13.66 -0.16 0.23
CA VAL A 14 -13.12 1.07 -0.38
C VAL A 14 -14.25 1.88 -1.03
N GLN A 15 -14.15 3.19 -0.96
CA GLN A 15 -14.98 4.08 -1.77
C GLN A 15 -14.43 4.13 -3.19
N VAL A 16 -15.30 3.89 -4.17
CA VAL A 16 -14.93 3.86 -5.58
C VAL A 16 -15.72 4.91 -6.34
N ARG A 17 -15.01 5.73 -7.12
CA ARG A 17 -15.62 6.60 -8.14
C ARG A 17 -15.14 6.17 -9.52
N LEU A 18 -16.08 5.71 -10.33
CA LEU A 18 -15.79 5.37 -11.73
C LEU A 18 -15.75 6.64 -12.58
N ASN A 19 -14.62 6.89 -13.23
CA ASN A 19 -14.61 7.81 -14.35
C ASN A 19 -15.31 7.15 -15.55
N SER A 20 -16.15 7.94 -16.25
CA SER A 20 -17.11 7.45 -17.26
C SER A 20 -16.55 6.36 -18.18
N GLY A 21 -17.18 5.18 -18.12
CA GLY A 21 -16.95 4.08 -19.04
C GLY A 21 -15.83 3.10 -18.67
N LYS A 22 -15.21 3.23 -17.50
CA LYS A 22 -14.09 2.36 -17.06
C LYS A 22 -14.46 1.45 -15.89
N ASP A 23 -13.78 0.31 -15.84
CA ASP A 23 -13.96 -0.68 -14.78
C ASP A 23 -13.08 -0.35 -13.56
N ALA A 24 -13.55 -0.73 -12.38
CA ALA A 24 -12.78 -0.78 -11.14
C ALA A 24 -13.00 -2.11 -10.44
N ALA A 25 -12.05 -2.55 -9.64
CA ALA A 25 -12.15 -3.80 -8.91
C ALA A 25 -11.34 -3.79 -7.61
N ILE A 26 -11.87 -4.50 -6.61
CA ILE A 26 -11.13 -4.99 -5.46
C ILE A 26 -10.78 -6.44 -5.72
N TYR A 27 -9.50 -6.77 -5.65
CA TYR A 27 -8.99 -8.12 -5.59
C TYR A 27 -8.83 -8.53 -4.13
N PHE A 28 -9.18 -9.77 -3.82
CA PHE A 28 -9.06 -10.33 -2.48
C PHE A 28 -8.61 -11.79 -2.57
N ARG A 29 -7.93 -12.25 -1.53
CA ARG A 29 -7.08 -13.46 -1.56
C ARG A 29 -6.19 -13.47 -2.80
N TYR A 30 -5.61 -12.32 -3.13
CA TYR A 30 -4.70 -12.17 -4.26
C TYR A 30 -3.33 -12.79 -3.91
N LEU A 31 -2.90 -13.79 -4.67
CA LEU A 31 -1.60 -14.42 -4.53
C LEU A 31 -0.67 -14.03 -5.67
N ASP A 32 -1.18 -14.15 -6.90
CA ASP A 32 -0.45 -13.92 -8.14
C ASP A 32 -1.46 -13.65 -9.29
N PRO A 33 -1.01 -13.31 -10.52
CA PRO A 33 -1.91 -13.03 -11.64
C PRO A 33 -2.87 -14.17 -12.04
N ASP A 34 -2.60 -15.42 -11.64
CA ASP A 34 -3.37 -16.62 -11.96
C ASP A 34 -4.20 -17.16 -10.77
N HIS A 35 -4.12 -16.51 -9.60
CA HIS A 35 -4.82 -16.88 -8.37
C HIS A 35 -5.35 -15.65 -7.62
N TRP A 36 -6.61 -15.30 -7.86
CA TRP A 36 -7.31 -14.24 -7.13
C TRP A 36 -8.83 -14.40 -7.20
N TYR A 37 -9.53 -13.80 -6.23
CA TYR A 37 -10.92 -13.36 -6.41
C TYR A 37 -10.95 -11.86 -6.68
N ARG A 38 -12.00 -11.38 -7.36
CA ARG A 38 -12.26 -9.95 -7.46
C ARG A 38 -13.75 -9.64 -7.47
N ALA A 39 -14.09 -8.52 -6.85
CA ALA A 39 -15.33 -7.82 -7.06
C ALA A 39 -15.08 -6.71 -8.09
N ARG A 40 -15.74 -6.76 -9.24
CA ARG A 40 -15.55 -5.82 -10.36
C ARG A 40 -16.81 -5.01 -10.62
N LEU A 41 -16.65 -3.70 -10.72
CA LEU A 41 -17.63 -2.74 -11.22
C LEU A 41 -17.38 -2.51 -12.70
N GLN A 42 -18.38 -2.77 -13.54
CA GLN A 42 -18.30 -2.56 -14.98
C GLN A 42 -18.72 -1.13 -15.37
N GLY A 43 -17.85 -0.43 -16.08
CA GLY A 43 -18.10 0.94 -16.54
C GLY A 43 -18.86 1.04 -17.86
N THR A 44 -18.76 0.05 -18.77
CA THR A 44 -19.47 0.05 -20.06
C THR A 44 -19.96 -1.34 -20.49
N PRO A 45 -21.26 -1.53 -20.79
CA PRO A 45 -22.35 -0.64 -20.37
C PRO A 45 -22.33 -0.49 -18.85
N ALA A 46 -22.59 0.72 -18.35
CA ALA A 46 -22.44 1.00 -16.93
C ALA A 46 -23.38 0.13 -16.09
N GLY A 47 -22.88 -0.31 -14.94
CA GLY A 47 -23.73 -0.69 -13.82
C GLY A 47 -23.75 -2.17 -13.45
N ALA A 48 -22.92 -3.05 -13.99
CA ALA A 48 -22.92 -4.45 -13.53
C ALA A 48 -21.81 -4.72 -12.50
N VAL A 49 -22.15 -5.37 -11.39
CA VAL A 49 -21.19 -5.87 -10.39
C VAL A 49 -20.95 -7.35 -10.66
N PHE A 50 -19.70 -7.77 -10.63
CA PHE A 50 -19.31 -9.17 -10.83
C PHE A 50 -18.46 -9.65 -9.67
N LEU A 51 -18.75 -10.86 -9.21
CA LEU A 51 -17.86 -11.64 -8.36
C LEU A 51 -17.19 -12.70 -9.24
N GLU A 52 -15.88 -12.58 -9.42
CA GLU A 52 -15.11 -13.39 -10.36
C GLU A 52 -13.91 -14.04 -9.66
N LYS A 53 -13.46 -15.17 -10.20
CA LYS A 53 -12.25 -15.89 -9.77
C LYS A 53 -11.32 -16.13 -10.96
N MET A 54 -10.02 -15.94 -10.76
CA MET A 54 -8.97 -16.53 -11.58
C MET A 54 -8.31 -17.66 -10.80
N HIS A 55 -8.36 -18.88 -11.32
CA HIS A 55 -7.67 -20.01 -10.72
C HIS A 55 -6.97 -20.81 -11.82
N LYS A 56 -5.64 -20.90 -11.74
CA LYS A 56 -4.80 -21.59 -12.73
C LYS A 56 -5.03 -21.05 -14.15
N GLY A 57 -5.09 -19.73 -14.28
CA GLY A 57 -5.29 -19.03 -15.56
C GLY A 57 -6.69 -19.13 -16.16
N LYS A 58 -7.68 -19.68 -15.42
CA LYS A 58 -9.08 -19.74 -15.85
C LYS A 58 -9.93 -18.72 -15.09
N LEU A 59 -10.46 -17.75 -15.83
CA LEU A 59 -11.47 -16.80 -15.33
C LEU A 59 -12.85 -17.48 -15.24
N THR A 60 -13.51 -17.33 -14.10
CA THR A 60 -14.87 -17.82 -13.84
C THR A 60 -15.69 -16.74 -13.15
N THR A 61 -16.88 -16.42 -13.66
CA THR A 61 -17.86 -15.59 -12.93
C THR A 61 -18.61 -16.49 -11.95
N LEU A 62 -18.56 -16.15 -10.67
CA LEU A 62 -19.26 -16.88 -9.61
C LEU A 62 -20.67 -16.32 -9.41
N ASP A 63 -20.81 -14.99 -9.46
CA ASP A 63 -22.08 -14.29 -9.33
C ASP A 63 -22.04 -12.93 -10.04
N SER A 64 -23.20 -12.38 -10.40
CA SER A 64 -23.32 -11.04 -10.95
C SER A 64 -24.69 -10.41 -10.73
N ALA A 65 -24.71 -9.07 -10.62
CA ALA A 65 -25.91 -8.27 -10.45
C ALA A 65 -25.90 -7.10 -11.43
N ALA A 66 -27.10 -6.70 -11.86
CA ALA A 66 -27.30 -5.57 -12.75
C ALA A 66 -27.58 -4.27 -12.01
N ALA A 67 -27.18 -3.18 -12.64
CA ALA A 67 -27.36 -1.76 -12.33
C ALA A 67 -26.96 -1.29 -10.91
N PHE A 68 -26.05 -0.32 -10.86
CA PHE A 68 -25.81 0.54 -9.69
C PHE A 68 -25.95 2.03 -10.01
N PRO A 69 -26.24 2.90 -9.03
CA PRO A 69 -26.28 4.36 -9.22
C PRO A 69 -24.91 4.94 -9.62
N SER A 70 -24.91 6.19 -10.09
CA SER A 70 -23.75 6.85 -10.70
C SER A 70 -22.86 7.65 -9.71
N ASP A 71 -22.96 7.41 -8.41
CA ASP A 71 -22.34 8.23 -7.37
C ASP A 71 -21.15 7.51 -6.69
N PRO A 72 -20.34 8.19 -5.84
CA PRO A 72 -19.32 7.54 -5.03
C PRO A 72 -19.94 6.47 -4.14
N ASP A 73 -19.62 5.23 -4.44
CA ASP A 73 -20.24 4.09 -3.80
C ASP A 73 -19.17 3.24 -3.10
N VAL A 74 -19.57 2.66 -1.98
CA VAL A 74 -18.70 1.78 -1.20
C VAL A 74 -18.76 0.39 -1.82
N LEU A 75 -17.61 -0.10 -2.26
CA LEU A 75 -17.43 -1.49 -2.64
C LEU A 75 -16.77 -2.22 -1.47
N ARG A 76 -17.45 -3.24 -0.96
CA ARG A 76 -16.98 -4.06 0.17
C ARG A 76 -16.94 -5.52 -0.23
N VAL A 77 -15.92 -6.23 0.25
CA VAL A 77 -15.80 -7.68 0.14
C VAL A 77 -15.53 -8.26 1.52
N LYS A 78 -16.18 -9.39 1.83
CA LYS A 78 -15.94 -10.19 3.03
C LYS A 78 -15.64 -11.61 2.58
N CYS A 79 -14.62 -12.19 3.18
CA CYS A 79 -14.31 -13.59 3.00
C CYS A 79 -14.15 -14.27 4.35
N VAL A 80 -14.88 -15.36 4.56
CA VAL A 80 -14.83 -16.17 5.79
C VAL A 80 -14.89 -17.64 5.38
N GLY A 81 -13.77 -18.36 5.52
CA GLY A 81 -13.62 -19.74 5.07
C GLY A 81 -13.83 -19.88 3.57
N SER A 82 -14.97 -20.42 3.15
CA SER A 82 -15.35 -20.52 1.72
C SER A 82 -16.49 -19.57 1.33
N ALA A 83 -17.05 -18.82 2.29
CA ALA A 83 -18.08 -17.84 2.00
C ALA A 83 -17.44 -16.56 1.44
N LEU A 84 -17.96 -16.07 0.32
CA LEU A 84 -17.53 -14.85 -0.34
C LEU A 84 -18.74 -13.96 -0.53
N GLU A 85 -18.66 -12.74 -0.03
CA GLU A 85 -19.75 -11.77 -0.10
C GLU A 85 -19.24 -10.44 -0.64
N VAL A 86 -20.06 -9.80 -1.48
CA VAL A 86 -19.76 -8.49 -2.05
C VAL A 86 -20.94 -7.58 -1.78
N TRP A 87 -20.67 -6.41 -1.23
CA TRP A 87 -21.65 -5.34 -1.09
C TRP A 87 -21.26 -4.18 -1.99
N TYR A 88 -22.28 -3.63 -2.61
CA TYR A 88 -22.19 -2.37 -3.31
C TYR A 88 -23.30 -1.46 -2.79
N ASN A 89 -22.93 -0.46 -1.99
CA ASN A 89 -23.89 0.39 -1.30
C ASN A 89 -23.74 1.85 -1.76
N PRO A 90 -24.73 2.38 -2.49
CA PRO A 90 -24.80 3.82 -2.72
C PRO A 90 -25.17 4.50 -1.40
N ALA A 91 -24.30 5.39 -0.91
CA ALA A 91 -24.40 6.10 0.37
C ALA A 91 -24.01 5.34 1.66
N GLY A 92 -23.26 4.23 1.56
CA GLY A 92 -22.56 3.65 2.72
C GLY A 92 -23.44 3.10 3.85
N THR A 93 -24.74 2.85 3.60
CA THR A 93 -25.58 2.16 4.58
C THR A 93 -25.39 0.65 4.43
N PRO A 94 -25.04 -0.10 5.49
CA PRO A 94 -24.94 -1.56 5.45
C PRO A 94 -26.29 -2.15 5.02
N GLY A 95 -26.31 -2.76 3.84
CA GLY A 95 -27.45 -3.50 3.29
C GLY A 95 -27.14 -4.99 3.18
N ALA A 96 -28.07 -5.77 2.65
CA ALA A 96 -27.80 -7.16 2.29
C ALA A 96 -26.68 -7.24 1.24
N ALA A 97 -25.89 -8.32 1.26
CA ALA A 97 -24.88 -8.58 0.25
C ALA A 97 -25.49 -8.50 -1.16
N THR A 98 -24.82 -7.77 -2.04
CA THR A 98 -25.22 -7.63 -3.44
C THR A 98 -24.97 -8.92 -4.21
N LEU A 99 -23.85 -9.58 -3.92
CA LEU A 99 -23.45 -10.87 -4.51
C LEU A 99 -22.99 -11.81 -3.40
N SER A 100 -23.20 -13.11 -3.60
CA SER A 100 -22.69 -14.14 -2.68
C SER A 100 -22.30 -15.41 -3.41
N ALA A 101 -21.24 -16.07 -2.96
CA ALA A 101 -20.83 -17.37 -3.47
C ALA A 101 -20.19 -18.23 -2.37
N THR A 102 -20.15 -19.54 -2.60
CA THR A 102 -19.34 -20.47 -1.81
C THR A 102 -18.25 -21.07 -2.68
N ASP A 103 -16.99 -20.68 -2.44
CA ASP A 103 -15.83 -21.14 -3.21
C ASP A 103 -14.57 -21.11 -2.32
N GLY A 104 -13.78 -22.18 -2.35
CA GLY A 104 -12.59 -22.35 -1.51
C GLY A 104 -11.32 -22.67 -2.28
N ASP A 105 -11.31 -22.43 -3.60
CA ASP A 105 -10.17 -22.76 -4.46
C ASP A 105 -8.92 -21.93 -4.12
N ILE A 106 -9.11 -20.75 -3.52
CA ILE A 106 -8.04 -19.87 -3.04
C ILE A 106 -8.34 -19.55 -1.58
N GLY A 107 -7.53 -20.10 -0.66
CA GLY A 107 -7.83 -20.07 0.77
C GLY A 107 -7.27 -18.87 1.53
N TRP A 108 -6.37 -18.08 0.92
CA TRP A 108 -5.69 -16.96 1.57
C TRP A 108 -5.07 -16.02 0.51
N GLY A 109 -4.74 -14.80 0.91
CA GLY A 109 -3.95 -13.85 0.11
C GLY A 109 -4.17 -12.41 0.55
N GLY A 110 -3.68 -11.45 -0.22
CA GLY A 110 -3.84 -10.03 0.09
C GLY A 110 -5.08 -9.39 -0.53
N ALA A 111 -5.30 -8.11 -0.18
CA ALA A 111 -6.21 -7.22 -0.90
C ALA A 111 -5.42 -6.36 -1.90
N ALA A 112 -6.03 -6.04 -3.04
CA ALA A 112 -5.47 -5.13 -4.04
C ALA A 112 -6.58 -4.36 -4.77
N LEU A 113 -6.24 -3.21 -5.32
CA LEU A 113 -7.15 -2.37 -6.10
C LEU A 113 -6.69 -2.32 -7.56
N SER A 114 -7.62 -2.31 -8.52
CA SER A 114 -7.29 -1.97 -9.90
C SER A 114 -8.44 -1.25 -10.57
N GLY A 115 -8.14 -0.24 -11.37
CA GLY A 115 -9.12 0.38 -12.26
C GLY A 115 -8.40 1.33 -13.20
N TRP A 116 -8.92 1.48 -14.41
CA TRP A 116 -8.37 2.45 -15.34
C TRP A 116 -9.03 3.79 -15.06
N ASP A 117 -8.27 4.76 -14.54
CA ASP A 117 -8.79 6.06 -14.10
C ASP A 117 -9.88 5.96 -13.02
N ALA A 118 -9.96 4.86 -12.28
CA ALA A 118 -10.83 4.80 -11.10
C ALA A 118 -10.19 5.61 -9.96
N LEU A 119 -11.00 6.36 -9.22
CA LEU A 119 -10.55 6.98 -7.97
C LEU A 119 -10.97 6.07 -6.82
N PHE A 120 -10.01 5.75 -5.97
CA PHE A 120 -10.20 5.00 -4.74
C PHE A 120 -9.94 5.94 -3.56
N ASP A 121 -10.76 5.81 -2.53
CA ASP A 121 -10.74 6.65 -1.32
C ASP A 121 -11.20 5.78 -0.14
N ASN A 122 -10.82 6.12 1.09
CA ASN A 122 -11.20 5.42 2.33
C ASN A 122 -11.09 3.88 2.25
N LEU A 123 -9.93 3.37 1.82
CA LEU A 123 -9.65 1.93 1.85
C LEU A 123 -9.44 1.48 3.31
N LYS A 124 -10.24 0.51 3.73
CA LYS A 124 -10.06 -0.21 4.99
C LYS A 124 -9.85 -1.69 4.73
N VAL A 125 -8.95 -2.32 5.48
CA VAL A 125 -8.79 -3.78 5.51
C VAL A 125 -8.65 -4.21 6.96
N GLY A 126 -9.43 -5.21 7.38
CA GLY A 126 -9.43 -5.65 8.78
C GLY A 126 -10.30 -6.88 9.01
N TYR A 127 -10.60 -7.11 10.28
CA TYR A 127 -11.48 -8.19 10.75
C TYR A 127 -12.74 -7.59 11.36
N ASP A 128 -13.89 -8.00 10.84
CA ASP A 128 -15.21 -7.71 11.41
C ASP A 128 -15.39 -8.57 12.67
N ALA A 129 -15.40 -7.93 13.83
CA ALA A 129 -15.38 -8.56 15.14
C ALA A 129 -16.78 -8.67 15.78
N ASP A 130 -17.76 -7.92 15.29
CA ASP A 130 -19.11 -7.85 15.85
C ASP A 130 -20.23 -8.35 14.91
N ASP A 131 -19.85 -8.93 13.76
CA ASP A 131 -20.71 -9.58 12.77
C ASP A 131 -21.75 -8.62 12.14
N ASP A 132 -21.43 -7.33 12.03
CA ASP A 132 -22.31 -6.32 11.39
C ASP A 132 -21.98 -6.05 9.90
N ASP A 133 -21.00 -6.79 9.38
CA ASP A 133 -20.50 -6.76 8.01
C ASP A 133 -19.79 -5.46 7.61
N ASP A 134 -19.46 -4.56 8.54
CA ASP A 134 -18.65 -3.37 8.27
C ASP A 134 -17.28 -3.32 8.99
N LEU A 135 -16.63 -2.15 8.96
CA LEU A 135 -15.30 -1.93 9.55
C LEU A 135 -15.33 -0.58 10.27
N ASP A 136 -15.66 -0.61 11.56
CA ASP A 136 -15.84 0.56 12.42
C ASP A 136 -14.86 0.60 13.61
N GLY A 137 -15.19 1.36 14.67
CA GLY A 137 -14.34 1.53 15.85
C GLY A 137 -14.34 0.33 16.82
N SER A 138 -15.20 -0.67 16.62
CA SER A 138 -15.20 -1.94 17.37
C SER A 138 -14.25 -2.97 16.77
N ASP A 139 -13.87 -2.80 15.50
CA ASP A 139 -13.13 -3.77 14.69
C ASP A 139 -11.61 -3.66 14.78
N ASP A 140 -10.94 -4.73 14.33
CA ASP A 140 -9.48 -4.74 14.16
C ASP A 140 -9.11 -4.30 12.73
N VAL A 141 -9.00 -2.98 12.56
CA VAL A 141 -8.57 -2.36 11.30
C VAL A 141 -7.04 -2.44 11.18
N VAL A 142 -6.57 -3.20 10.20
CA VAL A 142 -5.14 -3.42 9.95
C VAL A 142 -4.57 -2.40 8.94
N LEU A 143 -5.43 -1.87 8.07
CA LEU A 143 -5.10 -0.81 7.12
C LEU A 143 -6.27 0.16 7.01
N ASP A 144 -5.98 1.46 7.12
CA ASP A 144 -6.94 2.57 6.95
C ASP A 144 -6.24 3.67 6.14
N GLU A 145 -6.62 3.82 4.88
CA GLU A 145 -5.99 4.71 3.90
C GLU A 145 -7.04 5.57 3.19
N ASP A 146 -6.97 6.88 3.38
CA ASP A 146 -7.88 7.84 2.76
C ASP A 146 -7.42 8.30 1.36
N PHE A 147 -6.23 7.89 0.92
CA PHE A 147 -5.58 8.39 -0.31
C PHE A 147 -5.63 9.92 -0.47
N SER A 148 -5.81 10.68 0.63
CA SER A 148 -6.02 12.13 0.62
C SER A 148 -4.77 12.90 0.21
N SER A 149 -3.64 12.20 0.15
CA SER A 149 -2.34 12.75 -0.16
C SER A 149 -1.50 11.76 -0.97
N THR A 150 -1.32 12.04 -2.25
CA THR A 150 -0.15 11.52 -3.00
C THR A 150 1.09 12.39 -2.78
N SER A 151 0.97 13.45 -1.97
CA SER A 151 1.99 14.48 -1.80
C SER A 151 2.44 14.54 -0.35
N VAL A 152 3.53 13.84 -0.05
CA VAL A 152 4.23 14.17 1.19
C VAL A 152 4.97 15.47 0.96
N SER A 153 4.57 16.51 1.70
CA SER A 153 5.23 17.81 1.60
C SER A 153 6.58 17.73 2.30
N PRO A 154 7.70 17.89 1.57
CA PRO A 154 9.01 17.87 2.19
C PRO A 154 9.12 19.02 3.20
N THR A 155 9.54 18.72 4.42
CA THR A 155 9.76 19.76 5.44
C THR A 155 11.20 20.21 5.41
N HIS A 156 11.44 21.48 5.75
CA HIS A 156 12.77 22.05 5.81
C HIS A 156 13.02 22.72 7.16
N ASP A 157 14.27 22.77 7.61
CA ASP A 157 14.67 23.60 8.76
C ASP A 157 14.89 25.08 8.35
N ASP A 158 15.19 25.94 9.32
CA ASP A 158 15.42 27.37 9.09
C ASP A 158 16.65 27.66 8.21
N ALA A 159 17.57 26.69 8.09
CA ALA A 159 18.72 26.76 7.20
C ALA A 159 18.40 26.29 5.77
N GLY A 160 17.18 25.82 5.52
CA GLY A 160 16.73 25.32 4.22
C GLY A 160 17.15 23.88 3.93
N ASN A 161 17.60 23.12 4.93
CA ASN A 161 17.90 21.70 4.77
C ASN A 161 16.59 20.89 4.77
N LEU A 162 16.48 19.90 3.88
CA LEU A 162 15.37 18.95 3.86
C LEU A 162 15.40 18.10 5.13
N THR A 163 14.42 18.20 6.01
CA THR A 163 14.36 17.45 7.28
C THR A 163 13.50 16.19 7.20
N LYS A 164 12.55 16.12 6.27
CA LYS A 164 11.64 14.98 6.10
C LYS A 164 11.06 14.96 4.69
N ASP A 165 10.87 13.78 4.10
CA ASP A 165 10.11 13.58 2.85
C ASP A 165 9.00 12.52 3.02
N ALA A 166 8.72 11.67 2.03
CA ALA A 166 7.74 10.58 2.17
C ALA A 166 8.29 9.38 2.94
N ASP A 167 9.57 9.10 2.76
CA ASP A 167 10.20 7.83 3.13
C ASP A 167 11.23 8.01 4.24
N TYR A 168 11.83 9.19 4.37
CA TYR A 168 12.96 9.43 5.26
C TYR A 168 12.86 10.71 6.08
N ALA A 169 13.49 10.64 7.25
CA ALA A 169 13.85 11.79 8.07
C ALA A 169 15.37 12.00 8.05
N TYR A 170 15.78 13.25 7.95
CA TYR A 170 17.16 13.67 7.75
C TYR A 170 17.65 14.50 8.94
N VAL A 171 18.84 14.18 9.45
CA VAL A 171 19.45 14.89 10.59
C VAL A 171 20.74 15.53 10.15
N TYR A 172 20.89 16.81 10.45
CA TYR A 172 22.05 17.63 10.13
C TYR A 172 22.82 17.99 11.40
N ASP A 173 24.13 18.19 11.26
CA ASP A 173 24.96 18.79 12.31
C ASP A 173 24.87 20.32 12.32
N GLY A 174 25.59 20.97 13.24
CA GLY A 174 25.63 22.44 13.35
C GLY A 174 26.28 23.17 12.16
N TRP A 175 26.84 22.44 11.18
CA TRP A 175 27.45 22.96 9.96
C TRP A 175 26.64 22.63 8.70
N ASN A 176 25.38 22.19 8.85
CA ASN A 176 24.50 21.76 7.76
C ASN A 176 25.03 20.54 6.97
N ASN A 177 25.81 19.67 7.60
CA ASN A 177 26.16 18.38 7.00
C ASN A 177 25.12 17.33 7.37
N LEU A 178 24.61 16.57 6.39
CA LEU A 178 23.72 15.44 6.63
C LEU A 178 24.47 14.32 7.37
N VAL A 179 24.16 14.07 8.64
CA VAL A 179 24.86 13.07 9.47
C VAL A 179 24.08 11.77 9.66
N LYS A 180 22.76 11.79 9.49
CA LYS A 180 21.92 10.59 9.66
C LYS A 180 20.65 10.65 8.80
N VAL A 181 20.25 9.48 8.29
CA VAL A 181 18.97 9.25 7.60
C VAL A 181 18.26 8.10 8.30
N ARG A 182 16.98 8.29 8.60
CA ARG A 182 16.10 7.30 9.24
C ARG A 182 14.90 7.03 8.36
N ALA A 183 14.33 5.84 8.46
CA ALA A 183 13.01 5.60 7.88
C ALA A 183 11.98 6.50 8.58
N GLN A 184 11.05 7.05 7.80
CA GLN A 184 10.01 7.92 8.31
C GLN A 184 8.98 7.16 9.14
N ASN A 185 8.62 5.96 8.69
CA ASN A 185 7.59 5.13 9.30
C ASN A 185 8.12 4.32 10.49
N ASP A 186 9.44 4.33 10.71
CA ASP A 186 10.09 3.71 11.86
C ASP A 186 11.38 4.48 12.21
N ALA A 187 11.31 5.33 13.24
CA ALA A 187 12.41 6.20 13.64
C ALA A 187 13.62 5.44 14.21
N ASP A 188 13.45 4.18 14.60
CA ASP A 188 14.52 3.32 15.11
C ASP A 188 15.33 2.68 13.96
N VAL A 189 14.74 2.60 12.76
CA VAL A 189 15.42 2.11 11.55
C VAL A 189 16.31 3.20 10.98
N VAL A 190 17.61 3.07 11.21
CA VAL A 190 18.64 3.89 10.56
C VAL A 190 18.93 3.34 9.17
N VAL A 191 18.90 4.22 8.17
CA VAL A 191 19.19 3.90 6.77
C VAL A 191 20.59 4.35 6.38
N GLY A 192 21.05 5.47 6.95
CA GLY A 192 22.35 6.05 6.63
C GLY A 192 22.98 6.78 7.81
N VAL A 193 24.29 6.63 7.98
CA VAL A 193 25.11 7.43 8.89
C VAL A 193 26.31 7.98 8.13
N TYR A 194 26.58 9.27 8.28
CA TYR A 194 27.67 9.95 7.59
C TYR A 194 28.58 10.64 8.60
N ALA A 195 29.88 10.59 8.33
CA ALA A 195 30.87 11.35 9.06
C ALA A 195 31.61 12.28 8.11
N TYR A 196 32.08 13.40 8.64
CA TYR A 196 32.75 14.44 7.89
C TYR A 196 34.09 14.78 8.53
N TYR A 197 35.07 15.16 7.71
CA TYR A 197 36.29 15.78 8.17
C TYR A 197 36.03 17.22 8.62
N ALA A 198 36.98 17.83 9.32
CA ALA A 198 36.88 19.19 9.83
C ALA A 198 36.73 20.26 8.73
N ASP A 199 36.97 19.90 7.46
CA ASP A 199 36.81 20.77 6.29
C ASP A 199 35.50 20.50 5.50
N ASN A 200 34.50 19.90 6.14
CA ASN A 200 33.18 19.58 5.59
C ASN A 200 33.17 18.60 4.41
N ARG A 201 34.25 17.84 4.20
CA ARG A 201 34.24 16.73 3.24
C ARG A 201 33.80 15.44 3.91
N ARG A 202 33.04 14.61 3.20
CA ARG A 202 32.53 13.34 3.74
C ARG A 202 33.71 12.38 3.96
N ALA A 203 33.89 11.92 5.19
CA ALA A 203 34.91 10.95 5.57
C ALA A 203 34.43 9.52 5.38
N SER A 204 33.15 9.26 5.70
CA SER A 204 32.54 7.94 5.53
C SER A 204 31.03 8.01 5.35
N LYS A 205 30.46 7.00 4.72
CA LYS A 205 29.03 6.68 4.77
C LYS A 205 28.85 5.22 5.20
N THR A 206 27.85 4.96 6.01
CA THR A 206 27.37 3.60 6.31
C THR A 206 25.90 3.54 5.93
N VAL A 207 25.52 2.58 5.08
CA VAL A 207 24.15 2.30 4.69
C VAL A 207 23.73 0.98 5.32
N THR A 208 22.52 0.95 5.86
CA THR A 208 21.92 -0.23 6.50
C THR A 208 20.46 -0.37 6.09
N ASN A 209 19.92 -1.59 6.15
CA ASN A 209 18.51 -1.89 5.86
C ASN A 209 18.11 -1.61 4.40
N ARG A 210 19.04 -1.82 3.47
CA ARG A 210 18.89 -1.64 2.02
C ARG A 210 19.36 -2.84 1.20
N GLY A 211 19.54 -4.00 1.83
CA GLY A 211 19.90 -5.25 1.16
C GLY A 211 21.30 -5.18 0.58
N ASP A 212 21.44 -5.38 -0.74
CA ASP A 212 22.74 -5.39 -1.42
C ASP A 212 23.51 -4.06 -1.33
N LEU A 213 22.84 -2.96 -0.93
CA LEU A 213 23.44 -1.66 -0.73
C LEU A 213 23.99 -1.46 0.69
N ASP A 214 23.84 -2.44 1.58
CA ASP A 214 24.33 -2.36 2.95
C ASP A 214 25.86 -2.43 2.99
N GLY A 215 26.48 -1.50 3.70
CA GLY A 215 27.92 -1.42 3.79
C GLY A 215 28.44 -0.06 4.23
N ALA A 216 29.74 -0.02 4.52
CA ALA A 216 30.46 1.20 4.81
C ALA A 216 31.42 1.54 3.68
N THR A 217 31.43 2.81 3.26
CA THR A 217 32.41 3.36 2.31
C THR A 217 33.19 4.47 3.00
N TYR A 218 34.52 4.44 2.86
CA TYR A 218 35.44 5.45 3.37
C TYR A 218 36.04 6.22 2.21
N PHE A 219 36.12 7.54 2.34
CA PHE A 219 36.63 8.45 1.31
C PHE A 219 37.96 9.05 1.75
N PHE A 220 38.94 8.99 0.85
CA PHE A 220 40.28 9.53 1.06
C PHE A 220 40.59 10.60 0.03
N TYR A 221 41.25 11.66 0.48
CA TYR A 221 41.50 12.85 -0.33
C TYR A 221 42.97 13.25 -0.29
N ASP A 222 43.42 13.84 -1.39
CA ASP A 222 44.68 14.57 -1.52
C ASP A 222 44.38 16.02 -1.95
N GLY A 223 44.64 16.98 -1.06
CA GLY A 223 44.19 18.36 -1.25
C GLY A 223 42.68 18.42 -1.43
N LEU A 224 42.20 19.00 -2.54
CA LEU A 224 40.77 19.08 -2.89
C LEU A 224 40.25 17.90 -3.71
N ARG A 225 41.12 16.93 -4.03
CA ARG A 225 40.78 15.81 -4.92
C ARG A 225 40.49 14.56 -4.11
N GLU A 226 39.38 13.90 -4.39
CA GLU A 226 39.15 12.53 -3.93
C GLU A 226 40.05 11.58 -4.71
N ILE A 227 40.79 10.74 -3.98
CA ILE A 227 41.77 9.82 -4.57
C ILE A 227 41.41 8.35 -4.41
N GLU A 228 40.55 8.03 -3.44
CA GLU A 228 40.18 6.64 -3.17
C GLU A 228 38.84 6.53 -2.43
N GLU A 229 38.04 5.55 -2.85
CA GLU A 229 36.91 5.02 -2.08
C GLU A 229 37.23 3.59 -1.65
N ARG A 230 37.09 3.28 -0.37
CA ARG A 230 37.22 1.90 0.15
C ARG A 230 35.91 1.42 0.73
N ASN A 231 35.40 0.32 0.20
CA ASN A 231 34.29 -0.38 0.81
C ASN A 231 34.82 -1.29 1.94
N ALA A 232 34.17 -1.25 3.09
CA ALA A 232 34.39 -2.25 4.12
C ALA A 232 34.03 -3.63 3.55
N PRO A 233 34.75 -4.69 3.94
CA PRO A 233 34.38 -6.04 3.53
C PRO A 233 32.94 -6.33 3.98
N SER A 234 32.12 -6.86 3.07
CA SER A 234 30.79 -7.39 3.39
C SER A 234 30.92 -8.44 4.48
N ARG A 235 30.21 -8.27 5.60
CA ARG A 235 30.15 -9.27 6.67
C ARG A 235 29.13 -10.35 6.36
#